data_AF-A0A0F8Y2B6-F1
#
_entry.id   AF-A0A0F8Y2B6-F1
#
_cell.length_a   1.000
_cell.length_b   1.000
_cell.length_c   1.000
_cell.angle_alpha   90.00
_cell.angle_beta   90.00
_cell.angle_gamma   90.00
#
_symmetry.space_group_name_H-M   'P 1'
#
loop_
_entity.id
_entity.type
_entity.pdbx_description
1 polymer ?
#
loop_
_entity_poly.entity_id
_entity_poly.type
_entity_poly.pdbx_seq_one_letter_code
_entity_poly.pdbx_strand_id
1 'polypeptide(L)' 'MGKKMRFGILTIQNLPWEKEVEWWQFIEGLGFDSVWLADHYADPVNPIGN' A
#
# COMPACT_ATOMS: atom_id res chain seq x y z
N MET A 1 -19.16 14.10 -20.57
CA MET A 1 -18.44 12.82 -20.34
C MET A 1 -18.36 12.58 -18.84
N GLY A 2 -18.88 11.46 -18.34
CA GLY A 2 -18.79 11.12 -16.91
C GLY A 2 -17.38 10.68 -16.53
N LYS A 3 -16.96 10.93 -15.29
CA LYS A 3 -15.72 10.36 -14.74
C LYS A 3 -15.90 8.85 -14.51
N LYS A 4 -14.95 8.03 -14.95
CA LYS A 4 -14.94 6.58 -14.66
C LYS A 4 -14.71 6.37 -13.16
N MET A 5 -15.52 5.54 -12.51
CA MET A 5 -15.29 5.12 -11.13
C MET A 5 -14.00 4.29 -11.05
N ARG A 6 -13.18 4.56 -10.03
CA ARG A 6 -11.90 3.88 -9.79
C ARG A 6 -11.81 3.43 -8.34
N PHE A 7 -11.16 2.30 -8.11
CA PHE A 7 -10.95 1.75 -6.77
C PHE A 7 -9.47 1.73 -6.42
N GLY A 8 -9.10 2.37 -5.32
CA GLY A 8 -7.74 2.36 -4.80
C GLY A 8 -7.67 1.75 -3.41
N ILE A 9 -6.47 1.36 -3.01
CA ILE A 9 -6.17 0.86 -1.67
C ILE A 9 -4.91 1.54 -1.14
N LEU A 10 -4.87 1.77 0.18
CA LEU A 10 -3.72 2.30 0.90
C LEU A 10 -3.08 1.19 1.74
N THR A 11 -1.76 1.08 1.68
CA THR A 11 -0.92 0.19 2.50
C THR A 11 -0.08 1.01 3.48
N ILE A 12 0.47 0.34 4.50
CA ILE A 12 1.38 0.92 5.50
C ILE A 12 2.76 0.32 5.26
N GLN A 13 3.82 1.13 5.35
CA GLN A 13 5.22 0.71 5.17
C GLN A 13 5.78 -0.05 6.39
N ASN A 14 5.17 -1.18 6.74
CA ASN A 14 5.57 -1.98 7.91
C ASN A 14 6.19 -3.34 7.55
N LEU A 15 6.41 -3.62 6.26
CA LEU A 15 7.09 -4.83 5.79
C LEU A 15 8.43 -4.50 5.10
N PRO A 16 9.35 -5.48 4.97
CA PRO A 16 10.50 -5.35 4.08
C PRO A 16 10.06 -5.04 2.64
N TRP A 17 10.88 -4.30 1.91
CA TRP A 17 10.58 -3.83 0.56
C TRP A 17 10.14 -4.95 -0.40
N GLU A 18 10.81 -6.10 -0.36
CA GLU A 18 10.49 -7.24 -1.23
C GLU A 18 9.07 -7.76 -0.98
N LYS A 19 8.62 -7.72 0.29
CA LYS A 19 7.27 -8.09 0.66
C LYS A 19 6.26 -7.03 0.26
N GLU A 20 6.56 -5.75 0.44
CA GLU A 20 5.70 -4.67 -0.07
C GLU A 20 5.43 -4.83 -1.57
N VAL A 21 6.47 -5.07 -2.37
CA VAL A 21 6.34 -5.29 -3.82
C VAL A 21 5.46 -6.50 -4.16
N GLU A 22 5.64 -7.64 -3.47
CA GLU A 22 4.81 -8.84 -3.65
C GLU A 22 3.32 -8.52 -3.40
N TRP A 23 3.02 -7.79 -2.31
CA TRP A 23 1.66 -7.38 -1.99
C TRP A 23 1.07 -6.42 -3.02
N TRP A 24 1.84 -5.44 -3.50
CA TRP A 24 1.35 -4.49 -4.51
C TRP A 24 1.07 -5.17 -5.84
N GLN A 25 1.90 -6.13 -6.25
CA GLN A 25 1.65 -6.96 -7.45
C GLN A 25 0.38 -7.81 -7.27
N PHE A 26 0.18 -8.40 -6.10
CA PHE A 26 -1.05 -9.12 -5.78
C PHE A 26 -2.29 -8.21 -5.88
N ILE A 27 -2.22 -7.01 -5.30
CA ILE A 27 -3.30 -6.01 -5.34
C ILE A 27 -3.60 -5.58 -6.78
N GLU A 28 -2.57 -5.35 -7.60
CA GLU A 28 -2.73 -5.07 -9.03
C GLU A 28 -3.47 -6.22 -9.73
N GLY A 29 -3.09 -7.47 -9.43
CA GLY A 29 -3.76 -8.68 -9.93
C GLY A 29 -5.23 -8.81 -9.53
N LEU A 30 -5.67 -8.16 -8.44
CA LEU A 30 -7.08 -8.10 -8.04
C LEU A 30 -7.91 -7.07 -8.82
N GLY A 31 -7.26 -6.21 -9.63
CA GLY A 31 -7.93 -5.22 -10.46
C GLY A 31 -8.12 -3.84 -9.83
N PHE A 32 -7.38 -3.51 -8.77
CA PHE A 32 -7.34 -2.14 -8.24
C PHE A 32 -6.67 -1.18 -9.23
N ASP A 33 -7.19 0.05 -9.27
CA ASP A 33 -6.73 1.12 -10.16
C ASP A 33 -5.49 1.87 -9.64
N SER A 34 -5.22 1.77 -8.33
CA SER A 34 -4.10 2.45 -7.68
C SER A 34 -3.78 1.83 -6.32
N VAL A 35 -2.50 1.84 -5.98
CA VAL A 35 -1.97 1.49 -4.65
C VAL A 35 -1.24 2.70 -4.10
N TRP A 36 -1.46 3.01 -2.83
CA TRP A 36 -0.88 4.17 -2.14
C TRP A 36 -0.10 3.67 -0.92
N LEU A 37 1.11 4.17 -0.70
CA LEU A 37 1.92 3.84 0.47
C LEU A 37 1.89 5.01 1.45
N ALA A 38 1.55 4.75 2.71
CA ALA A 38 1.57 5.77 3.75
C ALA A 38 2.99 6.03 4.28
N ASP A 39 3.48 7.25 4.11
CA ASP A 39 4.81 7.67 4.54
C ASP A 39 4.84 8.01 6.04
N HIS A 40 5.41 7.10 6.82
CA HIS A 40 5.66 7.25 8.25
C HIS A 40 7.13 7.07 8.58
N TYR A 41 7.74 8.08 9.22
CA TYR A 41 9.14 8.00 9.67
C TYR A 41 9.40 6.81 10.62
N ALA A 42 8.43 6.45 11.45
CA ALA A 42 8.49 5.31 12.36
C ALA A 42 7.18 4.53 12.29
N ASP A 43 7.23 3.23 12.60
CA ASP A 43 6.03 2.40 12.69
C ASP A 43 5.14 2.93 13.82
N PRO A 44 3.91 3.41 13.54
CA PRO A 44 3.03 3.95 14.57
C PRO A 44 2.56 2.87 15.57
N VAL A 45 2.64 1.58 15.21
CA VAL A 45 2.28 0.44 16.06
C VAL A 45 3.50 -0.09 16.82
N ASN A 46 4.72 0.12 16.30
CA ASN A 46 5.97 -0.23 16.97
C ASN A 46 7.01 0.92 16.91
N PRO A 47 6.75 2.07 17.58
CA PRO A 47 7.52 3.30 17.38
C PRO A 47 8.96 3.25 17.90
N ILE A 48 9.30 2.26 18.73
CA ILE A 48 10.62 2.15 19.37
C ILE A 48 11.55 1.23 18.58
N GLY A 49 11.01 0.30 17.77
CA GLY A 49 11.77 -0.77 17.13
C GLY A 49 12.38 -1.73 18.16
N ASN A 50 12.33 -3.04 17.90
CA ASN A 50 13.08 -4.02 18.68
C ASN A 50 14.40 -4.34 17.98
#